data_AF-A0A3D0TK17-F1
#
_entry.id   AF-A0A3D0TK17-F1
#
_cell.length_a   1.000
_cell.length_b   1.000
_cell.length_c   1.000
_cell.angle_alpha   90.00
_cell.angle_beta   90.00
_cell.angle_gamma   90.00
#
_symmetry.space_group_name_H-M   'P 1'
#
loop_
_entity.id
_entity.type
_entity.pdbx_description
1 polymer ?
#
loop_
_entity_poly.entity_id
_entity_poly.type
_entity_poly.pdbx_seq_one_letter_code
_entity_poly.pdbx_strand_id
1 'polypeptide(L)'
;MTNPVLSQLNIYPLKSASGISLDNAFMEQRGLAHDRRWMVVDDSGQFMTQRTCPSMALINTELVGQTLTLNAPRMSELSLPLFPTKGESQEVEIWGDRCEAWT
;
A
#
# COMPACT_ATOMS: atom_id res chain seq x y z
N MET A 1 31.13 -12.80 15.78
CA MET A 1 30.00 -12.34 14.94
C MET A 1 29.14 -11.42 15.79
N THR A 2 28.82 -10.22 15.31
CA THR A 2 27.86 -9.33 15.96
C THR A 2 26.45 -9.85 15.70
N ASN A 3 25.63 -9.94 16.74
CA ASN A 3 24.22 -10.27 16.58
C ASN A 3 23.51 -9.09 15.90
N PRO A 4 22.79 -9.31 14.80
CA PRO A 4 22.00 -8.24 14.19
C PRO A 4 20.91 -7.80 15.17
N VAL A 5 20.71 -6.48 15.28
CA VAL A 5 19.63 -5.87 16.05
C VAL A 5 18.71 -5.16 15.07
N LEU A 6 17.40 -5.32 15.27
CA LEU A 6 16.38 -4.63 14.49
C LEU A 6 16.43 -3.13 14.79
N SER A 7 16.71 -2.32 13.78
CA SER A 7 16.76 -0.85 13.93
C SER A 7 15.38 -0.22 13.82
N GLN A 8 14.57 -0.66 12.85
CA GLN A 8 13.26 -0.09 12.54
C GLN A 8 12.36 -1.12 11.86
N LEU A 9 11.05 -0.94 12.01
CA LEU A 9 10.02 -1.62 11.23
C LEU A 9 9.30 -0.58 10.38
N ASN A 10 9.08 -0.90 9.11
CA ASN A 10 8.35 -0.03 8.20
C ASN A 10 7.38 -0.87 7.37
N ILE A 11 6.15 -0.35 7.21
CA ILE A 11 5.18 -0.88 6.27
C ILE A 11 4.87 0.15 5.19
N TYR A 12 4.41 -0.31 4.04
CA TYR A 12 4.03 0.52 2.90
C TYR A 12 2.66 0.05 2.43
N PRO A 13 1.57 0.51 3.06
CA PRO A 13 0.23 0.00 2.77
C PRO A 13 -0.12 0.15 1.29
N LEU A 14 0.13 1.32 0.72
CA LEU A 14 0.04 1.56 -0.71
C LEU A 14 1.38 1.33 -1.40
N LYS A 15 1.40 0.44 -2.40
CA LYS A 15 2.56 0.18 -3.24
C LYS A 15 3.09 1.48 -3.86
N SER A 16 4.39 1.72 -3.69
CA SER A 16 5.12 2.86 -4.26
C SER A 16 4.82 4.25 -3.65
N ALA A 17 4.06 4.29 -2.54
CA ALA A 17 3.84 5.50 -1.75
C ALA A 17 4.80 5.58 -0.55
N SER A 18 4.64 6.61 0.29
CA SER A 18 5.37 6.72 1.55
C SER A 18 5.07 5.56 2.51
N GLY A 19 6.06 5.20 3.32
CA GLY A 19 5.95 4.17 4.35
C GLY A 19 5.58 4.73 5.72
N ILE A 20 5.15 3.85 6.60
CA ILE A 20 4.81 4.10 8.00
C ILE A 20 5.83 3.37 8.88
N SER A 21 6.51 4.11 9.75
CA SER A 21 7.40 3.55 10.77
C SER A 21 6.59 2.99 11.93
N LEU A 22 6.97 1.83 12.44
CA LEU A 22 6.25 1.12 13.50
C LEU A 22 7.19 0.75 14.65
N ASP A 23 6.66 0.77 15.87
CA ASP A 23 7.36 0.24 17.05
C ASP A 23 7.23 -1.29 17.17
N ASN A 24 6.13 -1.83 16.65
CA ASN A 24 5.83 -3.26 16.63
C ASN A 24 4.93 -3.59 15.42
N ALA A 25 4.92 -4.85 14.99
CA ALA A 25 4.08 -5.29 13.90
C ALA A 25 3.63 -6.75 14.10
N PHE A 26 2.44 -7.07 13.63
CA PHE A 26 1.97 -8.45 13.53
C PHE A 26 2.49 -9.08 12.24
N MET A 27 3.05 -10.28 12.34
CA MET A 27 3.45 -11.07 11.19
C MET A 27 2.27 -11.93 10.73
N GLU A 28 1.85 -11.75 9.48
CA GLU A 28 0.85 -12.57 8.81
C GLU A 28 1.50 -13.50 7.78
N GLN A 29 0.72 -14.41 7.20
CA GLN A 29 1.19 -15.30 6.14
C GLN A 29 1.75 -14.53 4.92
N ARG A 30 1.25 -13.30 4.68
CA ARG A 30 1.68 -12.42 3.57
C ARG A 30 2.62 -11.29 4.03
N GLY A 31 3.37 -11.51 5.11
CA GLY A 31 4.30 -10.52 5.68
C GLY A 31 3.65 -9.67 6.78
N LEU A 32 4.22 -8.50 7.06
CA LEU A 32 3.69 -7.61 8.11
C LEU A 32 2.24 -7.21 7.81
N ALA A 33 1.42 -7.13 8.84
CA ALA A 33 0.03 -6.69 8.72
C ALA A 33 -0.05 -5.33 8.01
N HIS A 34 -1.03 -5.21 7.10
CA HIS A 34 -1.30 -4.04 6.26
C HIS A 34 -0.20 -3.65 5.25
N ASP A 35 0.89 -4.40 5.16
CA ASP A 35 1.97 -4.09 4.23
C ASP A 35 1.63 -4.49 2.78
N ARG A 36 1.78 -3.57 1.82
CA ARG A 36 1.51 -3.76 0.38
C ARG A 36 0.15 -4.41 0.10
N ARG A 37 -0.90 -3.93 0.76
CA ARG A 37 -2.28 -4.41 0.55
C ARG A 37 -3.07 -3.56 -0.46
N TRP A 38 -2.55 -2.39 -0.85
CA TRP A 38 -3.11 -1.53 -1.90
C TRP A 38 -2.12 -1.29 -3.03
N MET A 39 -2.67 -1.04 -4.21
CA MET A 39 -1.93 -0.73 -5.42
C MET A 39 -2.76 0.18 -6.33
N VAL A 40 -2.10 1.12 -7.01
CA VAL A 40 -2.73 1.90 -8.08
C VAL A 40 -2.57 1.15 -9.40
N VAL A 41 -3.66 1.06 -10.15
CA VAL A 41 -3.68 0.57 -11.54
C VAL A 41 -4.19 1.69 -12.44
N ASP A 42 -3.81 1.65 -13.72
CA ASP A 42 -4.43 2.49 -14.74
C ASP A 42 -5.75 1.86 -15.26
N ASP A 43 -6.38 2.55 -16.21
CA ASP A 43 -7.65 2.13 -16.83
C ASP A 43 -7.55 0.80 -17.59
N SER A 44 -6.35 0.30 -17.86
CA SER A 44 -6.11 -1.01 -18.49
C SER A 44 -5.87 -2.13 -17.48
N GLY A 45 -5.90 -1.83 -16.17
CA GLY A 45 -5.60 -2.79 -15.11
C GLY A 45 -4.10 -3.04 -14.91
N GLN A 46 -3.23 -2.23 -15.54
CA GLN A 46 -1.79 -2.34 -15.37
C GLN A 46 -1.36 -1.57 -14.12
N PHE A 47 -0.59 -2.21 -13.25
CA PHE A 47 -0.08 -1.57 -12.04
C PHE A 47 0.86 -0.40 -12.32
N MET A 48 0.73 0.65 -11.50
CA MET A 48 1.61 1.80 -11.51
C MET A 48 2.73 1.67 -10.48
N THR A 49 3.88 2.30 -10.74
CA THR A 49 5.02 2.32 -9.81
C THR A 49 5.63 3.70 -9.71
N GLN A 50 6.42 3.94 -8.65
CA GLN A 50 7.21 5.17 -8.53
C GLN A 50 8.24 5.33 -9.67
N ARG A 51 8.69 4.23 -10.30
CA ARG A 51 9.63 4.30 -11.44
C ARG A 51 8.96 4.91 -12.68
N THR A 52 7.67 4.66 -12.87
CA THR A 52 6.88 5.18 -13.99
C THR A 52 6.14 6.47 -13.64
N CYS A 53 5.78 6.65 -12.37
CA CYS A 53 5.09 7.82 -11.83
C CYS A 53 5.78 8.31 -10.54
N PRO A 54 6.87 9.09 -10.64
CA PRO A 54 7.65 9.52 -9.47
C PRO A 54 6.87 10.33 -8.43
N SER A 55 5.79 11.00 -8.84
CA SER A 55 4.91 11.76 -7.94
C SER A 55 4.19 10.89 -6.92
N MET A 56 4.09 9.57 -7.12
CA MET A 56 3.58 8.64 -6.10
C MET A 56 4.35 8.75 -4.77
N ALA A 57 5.63 9.17 -4.82
CA ALA A 57 6.45 9.41 -3.64
C ALA A 57 5.87 10.49 -2.70
N LEU A 58 5.04 11.38 -3.23
CA LEU A 58 4.41 12.47 -2.49
C LEU A 58 3.12 12.05 -1.79
N ILE A 59 2.67 10.81 -2.00
CA ILE A 59 1.48 10.27 -1.36
C ILE A 59 1.86 9.85 0.06
N ASN A 60 1.38 10.61 1.03
CA ASN A 60 1.46 10.31 2.45
C ASN A 60 0.42 9.25 2.80
N THR A 61 0.84 8.24 3.57
CA THR A 61 0.02 7.10 3.97
C THR A 61 -0.13 7.08 5.49
N GLU A 62 -1.35 6.94 6.00
CA GLU A 62 -1.63 6.77 7.43
C GLU A 62 -2.68 5.66 7.65
N LEU A 63 -2.58 4.94 8.76
CA LEU A 63 -3.59 3.97 9.19
C LEU A 63 -4.26 4.50 10.46
N VAL A 64 -5.55 4.83 10.38
CA VAL A 64 -6.34 5.34 11.52
C VAL A 64 -7.52 4.39 11.76
N GLY A 65 -7.44 3.61 12.85
CA GLY A 65 -8.45 2.61 13.15
C GLY A 65 -8.57 1.55 12.05
N GLN A 66 -9.71 1.50 11.37
CA GLN A 66 -9.97 0.60 10.24
C GLN A 66 -9.96 1.32 8.88
N THR A 67 -9.23 2.44 8.79
CA THR A 67 -9.14 3.27 7.60
C THR A 67 -7.69 3.49 7.19
N LEU A 68 -7.43 3.36 5.89
CA LEU A 68 -6.25 3.86 5.20
C LEU A 68 -6.54 5.28 4.73
N THR A 69 -5.74 6.23 5.18
CA THR A 69 -5.83 7.64 4.77
C THR A 69 -4.66 7.97 3.84
N LEU A 70 -4.97 8.59 2.70
CA LEU A 70 -4.01 9.02 1.69
C LEU A 70 -4.10 10.54 1.50
N ASN A 71 -2.96 11.21 1.57
CA ASN A 71 -2.85 12.65 1.33
C ASN A 71 -1.75 12.95 0.31
N ALA A 72 -1.97 13.92 -0.58
CA ALA A 72 -0.96 14.39 -1.50
C ALA A 72 -1.06 15.92 -1.69
N PRO A 73 0.02 16.60 -2.08
CA PRO A 73 0.02 18.06 -2.23
C PRO A 73 -1.08 18.57 -3.17
N ARG A 74 -1.89 19.51 -2.67
CA ARG A 74 -3.02 20.14 -3.39
C ARG A 74 -4.16 19.18 -3.77
N MET A 75 -4.27 18.06 -3.07
CA MET A 75 -5.38 17.11 -3.23
C MET A 75 -6.19 17.03 -1.93
N SER A 76 -7.49 16.77 -2.07
CA SER A 76 -8.30 16.36 -0.92
C SER A 76 -7.82 15.00 -0.41
N GLU A 77 -7.95 14.80 0.89
CA GLU A 77 -7.68 13.51 1.52
C GLU A 77 -8.60 12.43 0.97
N LEU A 78 -8.05 11.24 0.74
CA LEU A 78 -8.79 10.05 0.35
C LEU A 78 -8.74 9.04 1.50
N SER A 79 -9.91 8.63 1.98
CA SER A 79 -10.08 7.63 3.03
C SER A 79 -10.66 6.34 2.45
N LEU A 80 -10.00 5.21 2.71
CA LEU A 80 -10.39 3.88 2.24
C LEU A 80 -10.54 2.93 3.42
N PRO A 81 -11.55 2.05 3.47
CA PRO A 81 -11.61 1.02 4.50
C PRO A 81 -10.45 0.02 4.32
N LEU A 82 -9.90 -0.51 5.43
CA LEU A 82 -8.80 -1.50 5.36
C LEU A 82 -9.21 -2.81 4.70
N PHE A 83 -10.51 -3.11 4.74
CA PHE A 83 -11.11 -4.25 4.09
C PHE A 83 -12.23 -3.73 3.17
N PRO A 84 -12.24 -4.11 1.88
CA PRO A 84 -13.28 -3.67 0.97
C PRO A 84 -14.65 -4.10 1.51
N THR A 85 -15.53 -3.13 1.78
CA THR A 85 -16.90 -3.38 2.25
C THR A 85 -17.90 -3.49 1.10
N LYS A 86 -17.50 -3.03 -0.09
CA LYS A 86 -18.21 -2.97 -1.36
C LYS A 86 -17.13 -2.98 -2.46
N GLY A 87 -17.51 -3.25 -3.71
CA GLY A 87 -16.58 -3.25 -4.84
C GLY A 87 -16.87 -4.32 -5.87
N GLU A 88 -16.46 -4.08 -7.11
CA GLU A 88 -16.33 -5.13 -8.12
C GLU A 88 -14.88 -5.63 -8.12
N SER A 89 -14.73 -6.95 -8.26
CA SER A 89 -13.42 -7.56 -8.48
C SER A 89 -13.04 -7.36 -9.95
N GLN A 90 -11.80 -6.92 -10.18
CA GLN A 90 -11.20 -6.81 -11.50
C GLN A 90 -9.91 -7.63 -11.56
N GLU A 91 -9.69 -8.31 -12.68
CA GLU A 91 -8.39 -8.94 -12.94
C GLU A 91 -7.37 -7.86 -13.29
N VAL A 92 -6.25 -7.86 -12.56
CA VAL A 92 -5.14 -6.93 -12.78
C VAL A 92 -3.86 -7.71 -13.01
N GLU A 93 -2.93 -7.11 -13.75
CA GLU A 93 -1.62 -7.72 -14.04
C GLU A 93 -0.51 -7.06 -13.23
N ILE A 94 0.32 -7.87 -12.58
CA ILE A 94 1.48 -7.46 -11.80
C ILE A 94 2.68 -8.31 -12.22
N TRP A 95 3.66 -7.70 -12.87
CA TRP A 95 4.88 -8.39 -13.34
C TRP A 95 4.61 -9.67 -14.18
N GLY A 96 3.54 -9.67 -14.98
CA GLY A 96 3.12 -10.83 -15.77
C GLY A 96 2.26 -11.85 -15.02
N ASP A 97 2.11 -11.73 -13.70
CA ASP A 97 1.14 -12.49 -12.92
C ASP A 97 -0.21 -11.78 -12.92
N ARG A 98 -1.31 -12.55 -12.83
CA ARG A 98 -2.67 -12.01 -12.77
C ARG A 98 -3.31 -12.31 -11.43
N CYS A 99 -3.99 -11.33 -10.86
CA CYS A 99 -4.74 -11.49 -9.62
C CYS A 99 -6.01 -10.65 -9.61
N GLU A 100 -6.95 -11.02 -8.75
CA GLU A 100 -8.12 -10.19 -8.46
C GLU A 100 -7.77 -9.02 -7.55
N ALA A 101 -8.22 -7.83 -7.92
CA ALA A 101 -8.16 -6.61 -7.12
C ALA A 101 -9.58 -6.04 -6.94
N TRP A 102 -9.82 -5.45 -5.77
CA TRP A 102 -11.14 -4.98 -5.34
C TRP A 102 -11.13 -3.45 -5.25
N THR A 103 -12.22 -2.82 -5.67
CA THR A 103 -12.42 -1.36 -5.68
C THR A 103 -13.28 -0.86 -4.54
#